data_AF-A0A285TBR9-F1
#
_entry.id   AF-A0A285TBR9-F1
#
_cell.length_a   1.000
_cell.length_b   1.000
_cell.length_c   1.000
_cell.angle_alpha   90.00
_cell.angle_beta   90.00
_cell.angle_gamma   90.00
#
_symmetry.space_group_name_H-M   'P 1'
#
loop_
_entity.id
_entity.type
_entity.pdbx_description
1 polymer ?
#
loop_
_entity_poly.entity_id
_entity_poly.type
_entity_poly.pdbx_seq_one_letter_code
_entity_poly.pdbx_strand_id
1 'polypeptide(L)' 'MTILPFRALPVVYPAGSHDVRTAILAEILVEVKNRRPHWIGGEPQPSDLRGIVNAVRAHTGADEALIRTIWSEVTGDAV' A
#
# COMPACT_ATOMS: atom_id res chain seq x y z
N MET A 1 -16.02 -0.88 -26.61
CA MET A 1 -15.13 0.11 -25.96
C MET A 1 -14.45 -0.62 -24.80
N THR A 2 -13.23 -1.11 -25.02
CA THR A 2 -12.51 -1.95 -24.04
C THR A 2 -11.68 -1.02 -23.16
N ILE A 3 -12.08 -0.86 -21.90
CA ILE A 3 -11.33 -0.09 -20.90
C ILE A 3 -10.14 -0.96 -20.49
N LEU A 4 -8.93 -0.54 -20.87
CA LEU A 4 -7.69 -1.17 -20.41
C LEU A 4 -7.55 -0.94 -18.90
N PRO A 5 -7.13 -1.94 -18.10
CA PRO A 5 -6.82 -1.72 -16.70
C PRO A 5 -5.63 -0.76 -16.60
N PHE A 6 -5.78 0.32 -15.83
CA PHE A 6 -4.71 1.24 -15.48
C PHE A 6 -3.58 0.45 -14.80
N ARG A 7 -2.54 0.11 -15.56
CA ARG A 7 -1.26 -0.35 -15.00
C ARG A 7 -0.60 0.88 -14.37
N ALA A 8 -0.62 0.96 -13.05
CA ALA A 8 0.28 1.85 -12.32
C ALA A 8 1.72 1.45 -12.71
N LEU A 9 2.48 2.40 -13.26
CA LEU A 9 3.89 2.18 -13.56
C LEU A 9 4.64 2.03 -12.22
N PRO A 10 5.62 1.10 -12.12
CA PRO A 10 6.41 0.95 -10.91
C PRO A 10 7.19 2.24 -10.67
N VAL A 11 7.00 2.85 -9.50
CA VAL A 11 7.81 4.00 -9.09
C VAL A 11 9.20 3.50 -8.72
N VAL A 12 10.20 3.85 -9.53
CA VAL A 12 11.59 3.46 -9.29
C VAL A 12 12.24 4.46 -8.33
N TYR A 13 12.53 4.02 -7.10
CA TYR A 13 13.30 4.79 -6.10
C TYR A 13 14.77 4.32 -6.06
N PRO A 14 15.77 5.22 -6.06
CA PRO A 14 17.19 4.87 -6.21
C PRO A 14 17.89 4.43 -4.91
N ALA A 15 18.39 3.18 -4.92
CA ALA A 15 18.94 2.36 -3.83
C ALA A 15 19.93 2.97 -2.79
N GLY A 16 19.50 2.93 -1.54
CA GLY A 16 20.16 3.15 -0.26
C GLY A 16 19.09 3.05 0.84
N SER A 17 19.21 2.06 1.75
CA SER A 17 18.43 1.71 2.97
C SER A 17 17.18 2.51 3.39
N HIS A 18 17.11 3.82 3.17
CA HIS A 18 15.90 4.64 3.18
C HIS A 18 14.90 4.30 2.07
N ASP A 19 15.29 3.63 0.97
CA ASP A 19 14.38 3.37 -0.15
C ASP A 19 13.32 2.32 0.11
N VAL A 20 13.62 1.25 0.84
CA VAL A 20 12.65 0.16 0.99
C VAL A 20 11.44 0.64 1.80
N ARG A 21 11.70 1.35 2.91
CA ARG A 21 10.63 1.94 3.73
C ARG A 21 9.88 3.02 2.96
N THR A 22 10.58 3.87 2.21
CA THR A 22 9.96 4.92 1.38
C THR A 22 9.11 4.33 0.26
N ALA A 23 9.58 3.26 -0.39
CA ALA A 23 8.84 2.53 -1.41
C ALA A 23 7.60 1.85 -0.83
N ILE A 24 7.72 1.18 0.33
CA ILE A 24 6.56 0.60 1.03
C ILE A 24 5.54 1.68 1.37
N LEU A 25 5.97 2.81 1.93
CA LEU A 25 5.07 3.93 2.27
C LEU A 25 4.39 4.50 1.02
N ALA A 26 5.14 4.71 -0.07
CA ALA A 26 4.60 5.19 -1.33
C ALA A 26 3.53 4.26 -1.88
N GLU A 27 3.80 2.95 -1.91
CA GLU A 27 2.85 1.94 -2.37
C GLU A 27 1.62 1.84 -1.46
N ILE A 28 1.79 1.93 -0.14
CA ILE A 28 0.67 2.01 0.81
C ILE A 28 -0.22 3.23 0.48
N LEU A 29 0.37 4.41 0.28
CA LEU A 29 -0.38 5.62 -0.02
C LEU A 29 -1.11 5.53 -1.37
N VAL A 30 -0.52 4.88 -2.38
CA VAL A 30 -1.16 4.60 -3.67
C VAL A 30 -2.38 3.70 -3.46
N GLU A 31 -2.22 2.58 -2.76
CA GLU A 31 -3.32 1.64 -2.51
C GLU A 31 -4.44 2.27 -1.67
N VAL A 32 -4.09 3.05 -0.63
CA VAL A 32 -5.07 3.81 0.17
C VAL A 32 -5.83 4.79 -0.71
N LYS A 33 -5.14 5.57 -1.54
CA LYS A 33 -5.81 6.53 -2.44
C LYS A 33 -6.78 5.83 -3.39
N ASN A 34 -6.41 4.65 -3.89
CA ASN A 34 -7.24 3.87 -4.82
C ASN A 34 -8.47 3.25 -4.13
N ARG A 35 -8.34 2.83 -2.86
CA ARG A 35 -9.39 2.10 -2.13
C ARG A 35 -10.28 2.99 -1.25
N ARG A 36 -9.77 4.13 -0.79
CA ARG A 36 -10.48 5.08 0.08
C ARG A 36 -11.90 5.46 -0.42
N PRO A 37 -12.16 5.65 -1.72
CA PRO A 37 -13.53 5.92 -2.21
C PRO A 37 -14.54 4.80 -1.93
N HIS A 38 -14.07 3.59 -1.63
CA HIS A 38 -14.89 2.40 -1.39
C HIS A 38 -15.01 2.05 0.10
N TRP A 39 -14.34 2.79 0.98
CA TRP A 39 -14.39 2.57 2.41
C TRP A 39 -15.72 3.04 3.00
N ILE A 40 -16.38 2.16 3.74
CA ILE A 40 -17.62 2.47 4.44
C ILE A 40 -17.24 3.32 5.66
N GLY A 41 -17.82 4.52 5.77
CA GLY A 41 -17.51 5.44 6.88
C GLY A 41 -16.12 6.09 6.81
N GLY A 42 -15.38 5.91 5.71
CA GLY A 42 -14.02 6.43 5.57
C GLY A 42 -12.95 5.61 6.28
N GLU A 43 -13.30 4.43 6.79
CA GLU A 43 -12.38 3.51 7.48
C GLU A 43 -12.10 2.24 6.65
N PRO A 44 -10.84 1.76 6.63
CA PRO A 44 -10.47 0.55 5.93
C PRO A 44 -11.12 -0.68 6.58
N GLN A 45 -11.68 -1.57 5.76
CA GLN A 45 -12.15 -2.87 6.25
C GLN A 45 -10.98 -3.85 6.41
N PRO A 46 -11.11 -4.93 7.21
CA PRO A 46 -10.07 -5.96 7.33
C PRO A 46 -9.69 -6.63 5.99
N SER A 47 -10.60 -6.64 5.03
CA SER A 47 -10.33 -7.08 3.65
C SER A 47 -9.44 -6.11 2.87
N ASP A 48 -9.59 -4.80 3.11
CA ASP A 48 -8.75 -3.78 2.50
C ASP A 48 -7.31 -3.89 2.98
N LEU A 49 -7.09 -4.09 4.29
CA LEU A 49 -5.76 -4.30 4.84
C LEU A 49 -5.05 -5.49 4.17
N ARG A 50 -5.74 -6.63 4.04
CA ARG A 50 -5.20 -7.79 3.33
C ARG A 50 -4.87 -7.48 1.87
N GLY A 51 -5.73 -6.73 1.20
CA GLY A 51 -5.51 -6.29 -0.17
C GLY A 51 -4.29 -5.39 -0.33
N ILE A 52 -4.15 -4.39 0.55
CA ILE A 52 -3.04 -3.43 0.57
C ILE A 52 -1.72 -4.16 0.84
N VAL A 53 -1.67 -5.01 1.87
CA VAL A 53 -0.46 -5.78 2.22
C VAL A 53 0.00 -6.65 1.05
N ASN A 54 -0.94 -7.36 0.40
CA ASN A 54 -0.61 -8.21 -0.75
C ASN A 54 -0.11 -7.39 -1.95
N ALA A 55 -0.73 -6.25 -2.24
CA ALA A 55 -0.33 -5.38 -3.34
C ALA A 55 1.06 -4.77 -3.11
N VAL A 56 1.30 -4.22 -1.92
CA VAL A 56 2.60 -3.65 -1.53
C VAL A 56 3.69 -4.70 -1.57
N ARG A 57 3.42 -5.91 -1.07
CA ARG A 57 4.37 -7.03 -1.14
C ARG A 57 4.69 -7.42 -2.59
N ALA A 58 3.68 -7.46 -3.47
CA ALA A 58 3.88 -7.77 -4.89
C ALA A 58 4.73 -6.71 -5.61
N HIS A 59 4.61 -5.43 -5.22
CA HIS A 59 5.33 -4.33 -5.88
C HIS A 59 6.73 -4.09 -5.31
N THR A 60 6.91 -4.26 -4.00
CA THR A 60 8.17 -3.93 -3.31
C THR A 60 9.02 -5.16 -2.98
N GLY A 61 8.43 -6.37 -2.99
CA GLY A 61 9.08 -7.58 -2.48
C GLY A 61 9.33 -7.57 -0.97
N ALA A 62 8.79 -6.58 -0.24
CA ALA A 62 9.01 -6.41 1.19
C ALA A 62 8.30 -7.49 2.03
N ASP A 63 8.86 -7.74 3.20
CA ASP A 63 8.28 -8.66 4.18
C ASP A 63 6.94 -8.16 4.71
N GLU A 64 5.99 -9.08 4.91
CA GLU A 64 4.64 -8.76 5.37
C GLU A 64 4.63 -8.11 6.76
N ALA A 65 5.49 -8.55 7.69
CA ALA A 65 5.56 -7.97 9.03
C ALA A 65 6.05 -6.52 8.97
N LEU A 66 7.01 -6.22 8.10
CA LEU A 66 7.49 -4.85 7.87
C LEU A 66 6.39 -3.95 7.28
N ILE A 67 5.65 -4.44 6.29
CA ILE A 67 4.53 -3.69 5.68
C ILE A 67 3.45 -3.41 6.72
N ARG A 68 3.08 -4.40 7.54
CA ARG A 68 2.09 -4.23 8.63
C ARG A 68 2.56 -3.24 9.69
N THR A 69 3.85 -3.24 10.01
CA THR A 69 4.44 -2.28 10.97
C THR A 69 4.31 -0.86 10.43
N ILE A 70 4.72 -0.63 9.18
CA ILE A 70 4.62 0.69 8.53
C ILE A 70 3.16 1.12 8.39
N TRP A 71 2.26 0.21 8.04
CA TRP A 71 0.83 0.49 8.01
C TRP A 71 0.30 0.99 9.35
N SER A 72 0.60 0.29 10.45
CA SER A 72 0.17 0.67 11.80
C SER A 72 0.71 2.03 12.22
N GLU A 73 1.97 2.35 11.87
CA GLU A 73 2.55 3.68 12.10
C GLU A 73 1.82 4.79 11.33
N VAL A 74 1.31 4.50 10.13
CA VAL A 74 0.62 5.46 9.25
C VAL A 74 -0.83 5.67 9.65
N THR A 75 -1.57 4.60 10.01
CA THR A 75 -2.96 4.72 10.46
C THR A 75 -3.08 5.12 11.92
N GLY A 76 -2.01 4.98 12.70
CA GLY A 76 -1.98 5.32 14.11
C GLY A 76 -2.73 4.31 15.00
N ASP A 77 -3.05 3.12 14.49
CA ASP A 77 -3.87 2.15 15.23
C ASP A 77 -3.09 1.55 16.40
N ALA A 78 -3.40 2.04 17.60
CA ALA A 78 -3.96 1.14 18.60
C ALA A 78 -5.25 0.55 18.01
N VAL A 79 -5.16 -0.68 17.51
CA VAL A 79 -6.29 -1.47 16.99
C VAL A 79 -7.45 -1.48 17.99
#